data_AF-A0A2H0QVQ0-F1
#
_entry.id   AF-A0A2H0QVQ0-F1
#
_cell.length_a   1.000
_cell.length_b   1.000
_cell.length_c   1.000
_cell.angle_alpha   90.00
_cell.angle_beta   90.00
_cell.angle_gamma   90.00
#
_symmetry.space_group_name_H-M   'P 1'
#
loop_
_entity.id
_entity.type
_entity.pdbx_description
1 polymer ?
#
loop_
_entity_poly.entity_id
_entity_poly.type
_entity_poly.pdbx_seq_one_letter_code
_entity_poly.pdbx_strand_id
1 'polypeptide(L)'
;MSNDHSGAKDFFLHLGLIVSLYTSVIALVNLLFRIINIKFPQLDYSYYYSVGSPVSMPVATLIVFFPLFLYFSHLVYRSYEQSAEKKELKVRKWLLYITLFIAGVVFAGDLVTVIYYFLDGRELALGFLLKALTIFLVAGLVFFYYLKDMKDTLCDKARRNWAITATIMVLVAIVLGFIALGSPRTQRMIREDGQTVQTLQSIDSDIRYYVQNTGMLPAGLDDLYQSVYTYGNPNTYTNEGLSYRVVDADSFELCATFNLPSQGISSSTYEDPWFHSEGTSCFTRNVTDTPLKPRAVVEPTSF
;
A
#
# COMPACT_ATOMS: atom_id res chain seq x y z
N MET A 1 13.25 31.47 41.33
CA MET A 1 13.21 30.01 41.08
C MET A 1 11.75 29.61 40.87
N SER A 2 11.29 29.64 39.63
CA SER A 2 9.93 29.22 39.24
C SER A 2 9.92 28.93 37.74
N ASN A 3 9.38 27.77 37.35
CA ASN A 3 8.98 27.34 35.99
C ASN A 3 9.90 26.40 35.18
N ASP A 4 10.62 25.46 35.80
CA ASP A 4 11.21 24.36 35.02
C ASP A 4 10.12 23.39 34.47
N HIS A 5 8.99 23.26 35.17
CA HIS A 5 7.84 22.46 34.69
C HIS A 5 7.10 23.04 33.47
N SER A 6 7.18 24.36 33.22
CA SER A 6 6.45 24.97 32.10
C SER A 6 7.21 24.77 30.77
N GLY A 7 8.55 24.84 30.79
CA GLY A 7 9.38 24.68 29.60
C GLY A 7 9.33 23.28 28.99
N ALA A 8 9.43 22.23 29.81
CA ALA A 8 9.39 20.84 29.32
C ALA A 8 8.04 20.49 28.69
N LYS A 9 6.93 20.86 29.34
CA LYS A 9 5.57 20.62 28.82
C LYS A 9 5.35 21.34 27.48
N ASP A 10 5.76 22.61 27.38
CA ASP A 10 5.63 23.39 26.16
C ASP A 10 6.51 22.82 25.03
N PHE A 11 7.72 22.33 25.35
CA PHE A 11 8.59 21.65 24.39
C PHE A 11 7.94 20.37 23.83
N PHE A 12 7.44 19.47 24.68
CA PHE A 12 6.80 18.23 24.23
C PHE A 12 5.51 18.48 23.46
N LEU A 13 4.74 19.51 23.83
CA LEU A 13 3.55 19.95 23.11
C LEU A 13 3.90 20.42 21.69
N HIS A 14 4.96 21.22 21.55
CA HIS A 14 5.47 21.66 20.25
C HIS A 14 6.05 20.52 19.41
N LEU A 15 6.80 19.61 20.03
CA LEU A 15 7.31 18.41 19.38
C LEU A 15 6.15 17.53 18.88
N GLY A 16 5.14 17.30 19.72
CA GLY A 16 3.94 16.54 19.36
C GLY A 16 3.17 17.16 18.19
N LEU A 17 3.03 18.49 18.17
CA LEU A 17 2.45 19.22 17.05
C LEU A 17 3.24 18.99 15.75
N ILE A 18 4.56 19.10 15.81
CA ILE A 18 5.45 18.93 14.65
C ILE A 18 5.35 17.48 14.13
N VAL A 19 5.56 16.51 15.00
CA VAL A 19 5.54 15.08 14.63
C VAL A 19 4.17 14.72 14.03
N SER A 20 3.07 15.08 14.69
CA SER A 20 1.73 14.78 14.19
C SER A 20 1.42 15.43 12.84
N LEU A 21 1.85 16.68 12.62
CA LEU A 21 1.73 17.35 11.32
C LEU A 21 2.49 16.58 10.24
N TYR A 22 3.79 16.36 10.41
CA TYR A 22 4.62 15.76 9.36
C TYR A 22 4.21 14.32 9.09
N THR A 23 3.91 13.53 10.12
CA THR A 23 3.40 12.16 9.97
C THR A 23 2.09 12.15 9.17
N SER A 24 1.18 13.09 9.43
CA SER A 24 -0.07 13.22 8.66
C SER A 24 0.18 13.64 7.21
N VAL A 25 1.07 14.61 6.97
CA VAL A 25 1.43 15.08 5.62
C VAL A 25 2.06 13.95 4.80
N ILE A 26 3.03 13.23 5.38
CA ILE A 26 3.69 12.09 4.73
C ILE A 26 2.67 11.00 4.39
N ALA A 27 1.77 10.69 5.34
CA ALA A 27 0.71 9.71 5.09
C ALA A 27 -0.24 10.15 3.97
N LEU A 28 -0.63 11.43 3.93
CA LEU A 28 -1.49 11.99 2.87
C LEU A 28 -0.82 11.90 1.50
N VAL A 29 0.45 12.33 1.39
CA VAL A 29 1.21 12.27 0.13
C VAL A 29 1.34 10.82 -0.34
N ASN A 30 1.71 9.90 0.55
CA ASN A 30 1.80 8.48 0.23
C ASN A 30 0.47 7.88 -0.25
N LEU A 31 -0.66 8.28 0.36
CA LEU A 31 -1.98 7.84 -0.08
C LEU A 31 -2.30 8.35 -1.49
N LEU A 32 -2.05 9.63 -1.76
CA LEU A 32 -2.27 10.23 -3.08
C LEU A 32 -1.38 9.60 -4.16
N PHE A 33 -0.11 9.32 -3.83
CA PHE A 33 0.83 8.65 -4.74
C PHE A 33 0.34 7.26 -5.15
N ARG A 34 -0.25 6.51 -4.21
CA ARG A 34 -0.83 5.20 -4.48
C ARG A 34 -2.03 5.29 -5.42
N ILE A 35 -2.92 6.26 -5.20
CA ILE A 35 -4.07 6.51 -6.09
C ILE A 35 -3.57 6.84 -7.50
N ILE A 36 -2.53 7.66 -7.62
CA ILE A 36 -1.92 8.03 -8.91
C ILE A 36 -1.30 6.80 -9.59
N ASN A 37 -0.58 5.96 -8.86
CA ASN A 37 0.06 4.76 -9.41
C ASN A 37 -0.92 3.74 -10.01
N ILE A 38 -2.13 3.63 -9.46
CA ILE A 38 -3.16 2.75 -10.04
C ILE A 38 -3.62 3.26 -11.40
N LYS A 39 -3.85 4.58 -11.51
CA LYS A 39 -4.33 5.17 -12.76
C LYS A 39 -3.23 5.30 -13.82
N PHE A 40 -2.00 5.45 -13.37
CA PHE A 40 -0.81 5.63 -14.21
C PHE A 40 0.28 4.65 -13.75
N PRO A 41 0.10 3.34 -14.01
CA PRO A 41 1.10 2.35 -13.66
C PRO A 41 2.38 2.63 -14.44
N GLN A 42 3.52 2.58 -13.74
CA GLN A 42 4.82 2.67 -14.38
C GLN A 42 5.12 1.31 -15.02
N LEU A 43 5.72 1.29 -16.21
CA LEU A 43 6.11 0.09 -16.97
C LEU A 43 7.30 -0.67 -16.34
N ASP A 44 7.31 -0.80 -15.01
CA ASP A 44 8.31 -1.58 -14.29
C ASP A 44 7.66 -2.89 -13.84
N TYR A 45 7.86 -3.94 -14.65
CA TYR A 45 7.27 -5.28 -14.48
C TYR A 45 7.55 -5.90 -13.09
N SER A 46 8.59 -5.43 -12.39
CA SER A 46 8.97 -5.93 -11.07
C SER A 46 8.09 -5.39 -9.93
N TYR A 47 7.44 -4.23 -10.09
CA TYR A 47 6.65 -3.60 -9.03
C TYR A 47 5.27 -4.26 -8.81
N TYR A 48 4.77 -5.01 -9.80
CA TYR A 48 3.44 -5.62 -9.76
C TYR A 48 3.37 -6.89 -8.88
N TYR A 49 4.49 -7.63 -8.74
CA TYR A 49 4.56 -8.88 -7.95
C TYR A 49 4.76 -8.67 -6.44
N SER A 50 4.97 -7.43 -6.01
CA SER A 50 4.94 -7.08 -4.60
C SER A 50 3.48 -7.03 -4.15
N VAL A 51 3.01 -8.13 -3.55
CA VAL A 51 1.77 -8.22 -2.77
C VAL A 51 1.54 -6.88 -2.07
N GLY A 52 0.52 -6.17 -2.53
CA GLY A 52 0.40 -4.72 -2.43
C GLY A 52 0.82 -4.16 -1.07
N SER A 53 1.80 -3.25 -1.10
CA SER A 53 2.16 -2.49 0.10
C SER A 53 0.86 -1.94 0.73
N PRO A 54 0.53 -2.25 2.00
CA PRO A 54 -0.83 -2.04 2.50
C PRO A 54 -1.22 -0.56 2.52
N VAL A 55 -2.27 -0.22 1.79
CA VAL A 55 -2.94 1.09 1.81
C VAL A 55 -3.47 1.43 3.19
N SER A 56 -3.73 0.39 3.98
CA SER A 56 -4.12 0.51 5.37
C SER A 56 -3.12 1.31 6.20
N MET A 57 -1.82 1.31 5.86
CA MET A 57 -0.82 2.07 6.61
C MET A 57 -1.05 3.59 6.49
N PRO A 58 -1.01 4.22 5.30
CA PRO A 58 -1.32 5.64 5.17
C PRO A 58 -2.67 6.05 5.77
N VAL A 59 -3.72 5.25 5.53
CA VAL A 59 -5.07 5.56 6.03
C VAL A 59 -5.13 5.48 7.56
N ALA A 60 -4.58 4.43 8.17
CA ALA A 60 -4.54 4.29 9.63
C ALA A 60 -3.73 5.41 10.27
N THR A 61 -2.58 5.78 9.68
CA THR A 61 -1.78 6.91 10.13
C THR A 61 -2.57 8.21 10.10
N LEU A 62 -3.33 8.48 9.03
CA LEU A 62 -4.17 9.69 8.94
C LEU A 62 -5.29 9.68 10.00
N ILE A 63 -5.99 8.55 10.18
CA ILE A 63 -7.08 8.44 11.15
C ILE A 63 -6.60 8.75 12.58
N VAL A 64 -5.36 8.42 12.93
CA VAL A 64 -4.80 8.65 14.26
C VAL A 64 -4.09 10.01 14.37
N PHE A 65 -3.12 10.28 13.50
CA PHE A 65 -2.25 11.44 13.65
C PHE A 65 -2.89 12.75 13.22
N PHE A 66 -3.86 12.74 12.29
CA PHE A 66 -4.49 13.97 11.85
C PHE A 66 -5.39 14.60 12.95
N PRO A 67 -6.26 13.84 13.65
CA PRO A 67 -6.97 14.36 14.82
C PRO A 67 -6.03 14.79 15.95
N LEU A 68 -4.94 14.05 16.19
CA LEU A 68 -3.91 14.45 17.15
C LEU A 68 -3.27 15.79 16.79
N PHE A 69 -2.97 16.01 15.50
CA PHE A 69 -2.46 17.29 15.02
C PHE A 69 -3.44 18.44 15.30
N LEU A 70 -4.72 18.26 14.98
CA LEU A 70 -5.74 19.29 15.27
C LEU A 70 -5.87 19.55 16.77
N TYR A 71 -5.82 18.50 17.59
CA TYR A 71 -5.88 18.59 19.04
C TYR A 71 -4.67 19.35 19.61
N PHE A 72 -3.44 18.97 19.22
CA PHE A 72 -2.23 19.68 19.65
C PHE A 72 -2.24 21.13 19.14
N SER A 73 -2.70 21.39 17.92
CA SER A 73 -2.83 22.75 17.38
C SER A 73 -3.79 23.59 18.24
N HIS A 74 -4.91 23.01 18.68
CA HIS A 74 -5.86 23.66 19.57
C HIS A 74 -5.27 23.93 20.96
N LEU A 75 -4.56 22.97 21.56
CA LEU A 75 -3.91 23.14 22.86
C LEU A 75 -2.83 24.23 22.84
N VAL A 76 -1.98 24.19 21.81
CA VAL A 76 -0.94 25.20 21.55
C VAL A 76 -1.57 26.58 21.40
N TYR A 77 -2.68 26.68 20.65
CA TYR A 77 -3.39 27.94 20.47
C TYR A 77 -3.93 28.51 21.80
N ARG A 78 -4.62 27.68 22.58
CA ARG A 78 -5.20 28.08 23.87
C ARG A 78 -4.14 28.55 24.87
N SER A 79 -2.93 27.98 24.80
CA SER A 79 -1.78 28.39 25.62
C SER A 79 -1.27 29.80 25.25
N TYR A 80 -1.40 30.21 23.98
CA TYR A 80 -0.96 31.53 23.53
C TYR A 80 -1.90 32.67 23.92
N GLU A 81 -3.21 32.43 24.00
CA GLU A 81 -4.19 33.44 24.46
C GLU A 81 -3.98 33.84 25.92
N GLN A 82 -3.38 32.95 26.73
CA GLN A 82 -3.17 33.16 28.16
C GLN A 82 -1.84 33.85 28.48
N SER A 83 -0.92 34.00 27.52
CA SER A 83 0.40 34.61 27.75
C SER A 83 1.01 35.15 26.45
N ALA A 84 0.92 36.47 26.22
CA ALA A 84 1.46 37.15 25.04
C ALA A 84 2.99 36.98 24.86
N GLU A 85 3.71 36.69 25.95
CA GLU A 85 5.17 36.51 25.99
C GLU A 85 5.63 35.16 25.43
N LYS A 86 4.73 34.15 25.34
CA LYS A 86 5.04 32.82 24.79
C LYS A 86 4.95 32.74 23.26
N LYS A 87 4.64 33.85 22.56
CA LYS A 87 4.74 33.97 21.09
C LYS A 87 6.22 33.99 20.65
N GLU A 88 7.03 33.05 21.11
CA GLU A 88 8.41 32.87 20.63
C GLU A 88 8.35 32.51 19.14
N LEU A 89 8.46 33.55 18.31
CA LEU A 89 8.45 33.53 16.85
C LEU A 89 9.50 32.56 16.25
N LYS A 90 10.46 32.08 17.05
CA LYS A 90 11.57 31.22 16.63
C LYS A 90 11.13 29.81 16.25
N VAL A 91 10.26 29.16 17.04
CA VAL A 91 9.83 27.77 16.77
C VAL A 91 8.94 27.70 15.53
N ARG A 92 8.07 28.69 15.31
CA ARG A 92 7.22 28.77 14.11
C ARG A 92 8.01 29.06 12.84
N LYS A 93 9.04 29.91 12.91
CA LYS A 93 9.97 30.17 11.80
C LYS A 93 10.73 28.92 11.39
N TRP A 94 11.18 28.12 12.35
CA TRP A 94 11.93 26.89 12.07
C TRP A 94 11.10 25.85 11.32
N LEU A 95 9.82 25.71 11.67
CA LEU A 95 8.86 24.86 10.95
C LEU A 95 8.72 25.25 9.47
N LEU A 96 8.64 26.55 9.16
CA LEU A 96 8.61 27.04 7.78
C LEU A 96 9.90 26.71 7.02
N TYR A 97 11.06 26.87 7.66
CA TYR A 97 12.33 26.54 7.01
C TYR A 97 12.50 25.05 6.76
N ILE A 98 12.10 24.19 7.69
CA ILE A 98 12.14 22.73 7.49
C ILE A 98 11.16 22.31 6.40
N THR A 99 9.92 22.77 6.42
CA THR A 99 8.93 22.43 5.38
C THR A 99 9.43 22.83 3.99
N LEU A 100 9.99 24.03 3.87
CA LEU A 100 10.55 24.52 2.61
C LEU A 100 11.79 23.71 2.17
N PHE A 101 12.66 23.36 3.12
CA PHE A 101 13.84 22.54 2.84
C PHE A 101 13.46 21.13 2.37
N ILE A 102 12.56 20.45 3.08
CA ILE A 102 12.09 19.10 2.70
C ILE A 102 11.40 19.16 1.34
N ALA A 103 10.52 20.15 1.10
CA ALA A 103 9.88 20.32 -0.19
C ALA A 103 10.90 20.53 -1.33
N GLY A 104 11.95 21.31 -1.09
CA GLY A 104 13.04 21.52 -2.06
C GLY A 104 13.83 20.25 -2.35
N VAL A 105 14.19 19.47 -1.33
CA VAL A 105 14.89 18.18 -1.50
C VAL A 105 14.04 17.20 -2.31
N VAL A 106 12.75 17.09 -2.01
CA VAL A 106 11.87 16.19 -2.76
C VAL A 106 11.68 16.65 -4.19
N PHE A 107 11.51 17.96 -4.43
CA PHE A 107 11.43 18.52 -5.78
C PHE A 107 12.71 18.26 -6.61
N ALA A 108 13.88 18.35 -5.98
CA ALA A 108 15.14 18.01 -6.63
C ALA A 108 15.22 16.51 -6.98
N GLY A 109 14.83 15.63 -6.06
CA GLY A 109 14.75 14.19 -6.32
C GLY A 109 13.80 13.85 -7.47
N ASP A 110 12.63 14.49 -7.46
CA ASP A 110 11.64 14.42 -8.54
C ASP A 110 12.26 14.84 -9.88
N LEU A 111 12.91 16.00 -9.95
CA LEU A 111 13.57 16.47 -11.18
C LEU A 111 14.64 15.49 -11.68
N VAL A 112 15.42 14.90 -10.78
CA VAL A 112 16.41 13.87 -11.13
C VAL A 112 15.72 12.67 -11.79
N THR A 113 14.60 12.19 -11.25
CA THR A 113 13.84 11.07 -11.84
C THR A 113 13.29 11.42 -13.23
N VAL A 114 12.80 12.65 -13.46
CA VAL A 114 12.37 13.09 -14.79
C VAL A 114 13.51 13.01 -15.80
N ILE A 115 14.65 13.60 -15.44
CA ILE A 115 15.81 13.64 -16.31
C ILE A 115 16.29 12.21 -16.57
N TYR A 116 16.35 11.37 -15.54
CA TYR A 116 16.72 9.96 -15.68
C TYR A 116 15.81 9.23 -16.69
N TYR A 117 14.49 9.33 -16.55
CA TYR A 117 13.57 8.67 -17.49
C TYR A 117 13.58 9.27 -18.90
N PHE A 118 13.76 10.58 -19.02
CA PHE A 118 13.94 11.24 -20.31
C PHE A 118 15.21 10.75 -21.02
N LEU A 119 16.32 10.62 -20.28
CA LEU A 119 17.58 10.09 -20.80
C LEU A 119 17.50 8.59 -21.13
N ASP A 120 16.70 7.84 -20.38
CA ASP A 120 16.42 6.41 -20.63
C ASP A 120 15.43 6.19 -21.79
N GLY A 121 14.98 7.25 -22.46
CA GLY A 121 14.08 7.19 -23.63
C GLY A 121 12.64 6.80 -23.30
N ARG A 122 12.22 6.88 -22.04
CA ARG A 122 10.84 6.56 -21.62
C ARG A 122 9.92 7.75 -21.89
N GLU A 123 8.68 7.46 -22.27
CA GLU A 123 7.63 8.49 -22.34
C GLU A 123 7.47 9.15 -20.96
N LEU A 124 7.33 10.48 -20.93
CA LEU A 124 7.11 11.22 -19.69
C LEU A 124 5.89 10.66 -18.96
N ALA A 125 6.11 9.95 -17.86
CA ALA A 125 5.05 9.32 -17.11
C ALA A 125 4.15 10.43 -16.52
N LEU A 126 2.95 10.63 -17.07
CA LEU A 126 1.98 11.59 -16.56
C LEU A 126 1.71 11.40 -15.05
N GLY A 127 1.81 10.15 -14.57
CA GLY A 127 1.77 9.82 -13.14
C GLY A 127 2.90 10.45 -12.32
N PHE A 128 4.10 10.59 -12.88
CA PHE A 128 5.20 11.30 -12.22
C PHE A 128 4.88 12.80 -12.04
N LEU A 129 4.39 13.47 -13.10
CA LEU A 129 4.05 14.90 -13.03
C LEU A 129 2.96 15.16 -11.98
N LEU A 130 1.96 14.28 -11.90
CA LEU A 130 0.91 14.35 -10.88
C LEU A 130 1.44 14.16 -9.45
N LYS A 131 2.47 13.33 -9.25
CA LYS A 131 3.12 13.16 -7.94
C LYS A 131 3.87 14.43 -7.52
N ALA A 132 4.66 15.01 -8.42
CA ALA A 132 5.37 16.26 -8.16
C ALA A 132 4.39 17.41 -7.85
N LEU A 133 3.31 17.52 -8.63
CA LEU A 133 2.23 18.49 -8.40
C LEU A 133 1.53 18.26 -7.06
N THR A 134 1.33 17.00 -6.64
CA THR A 134 0.77 16.66 -5.34
C THR A 134 1.63 17.19 -4.20
N ILE A 135 2.96 16.98 -4.26
CA ILE A 135 3.88 17.48 -3.24
C ILE A 135 3.86 19.01 -3.20
N PHE A 136 3.92 19.65 -4.37
CA PHE A 136 3.87 21.11 -4.46
C PHE A 136 2.59 21.68 -3.85
N LEU A 137 1.43 21.09 -4.15
CA LEU A 137 0.15 21.52 -3.58
C LEU A 137 0.08 21.30 -2.07
N VAL A 138 0.45 20.11 -1.57
CA VAL A 138 0.38 19.80 -0.13
C VAL A 138 1.37 20.66 0.66
N ALA A 139 2.62 20.75 0.21
CA ALA A 139 3.63 21.60 0.83
C ALA A 139 3.24 23.08 0.75
N GLY A 140 2.74 23.54 -0.39
CA GLY A 140 2.27 24.91 -0.59
C GLY A 140 1.11 25.29 0.32
N LEU A 141 0.14 24.39 0.52
CA LEU A 141 -0.98 24.61 1.44
C LEU A 141 -0.53 24.69 2.90
N VAL A 142 0.35 23.78 3.34
CA VAL A 142 0.93 23.80 4.69
C VAL A 142 1.73 25.10 4.89
N PHE A 143 2.60 25.43 3.95
CA PHE A 143 3.40 26.65 3.98
C PHE A 143 2.52 27.90 4.05
N PHE A 144 1.49 28.00 3.21
CA PHE A 144 0.60 29.16 3.17
C PHE A 144 -0.22 29.31 4.46
N TYR A 145 -0.68 28.20 5.04
CA TYR A 145 -1.33 28.20 6.35
C TYR A 145 -0.40 28.77 7.43
N TYR A 146 0.83 28.26 7.53
CA TYR A 146 1.80 28.71 8.54
C TYR A 146 2.29 30.15 8.28
N LEU A 147 2.40 30.58 7.03
CA LEU A 147 2.75 31.95 6.69
C LEU A 147 1.65 32.92 7.13
N LYS A 148 0.36 32.58 6.94
CA LYS A 148 -0.77 33.39 7.42
C LYS A 148 -0.87 33.40 8.94
N ASP A 149 -0.63 32.26 9.58
CA ASP A 149 -0.58 32.12 11.04
C ASP A 149 0.56 32.94 11.65
N MET A 150 1.72 33.02 10.97
CA MET A 150 2.84 33.87 11.38
C MET A 150 2.60 35.36 11.17
N LYS A 151 1.88 35.74 10.12
CA LYS A 151 1.52 37.15 9.89
C LYS A 151 0.46 37.67 10.87
N ASP A 152 -0.01 36.84 11.81
CA ASP A 152 -1.09 37.14 12.78
C ASP A 152 -2.39 37.63 12.09
N THR A 153 -2.56 37.29 10.81
CA THR A 153 -3.70 37.71 9.97
C THR A 153 -4.90 36.76 10.08
N LEU A 154 -4.77 35.67 10.84
CA LEU A 154 -5.82 34.68 11.00
C LEU A 154 -6.68 35.01 12.23
N CYS A 155 -7.88 35.54 12.00
CA CYS A 155 -8.94 35.56 13.01
C CYS A 155 -9.31 34.12 13.43
N ASP A 156 -9.90 33.95 14.62
CA ASP A 156 -10.40 32.65 15.11
C ASP A 156 -11.27 31.90 14.09
N LYS A 157 -12.16 32.65 13.42
CA LYS A 157 -13.05 32.12 12.37
C LYS A 157 -12.25 31.57 11.18
N ALA A 158 -11.18 32.25 10.76
CA ALA A 158 -10.35 31.81 9.65
C ALA A 158 -9.58 30.53 10.00
N ARG A 159 -9.05 30.44 11.23
CA ARG A 159 -8.36 29.23 11.73
C ARG A 159 -9.29 28.02 11.76
N ARG A 160 -10.52 28.20 12.25
CA ARG A 160 -11.55 27.15 12.23
C ARG A 160 -11.88 26.69 10.81
N ASN A 161 -12.04 27.64 9.88
CA ASN A 161 -12.31 27.30 8.48
C ASN A 161 -11.16 26.51 7.85
N TRP A 162 -9.90 26.86 8.13
CA TRP A 162 -8.74 26.09 7.67
C TRP A 162 -8.74 24.65 8.22
N ALA A 163 -9.05 24.47 9.51
CA ALA A 163 -9.17 23.14 10.11
C ALA A 163 -10.29 22.30 9.47
N ILE A 164 -11.45 22.90 9.18
CA ILE A 164 -12.56 22.25 8.49
C ILE A 164 -12.14 21.85 7.07
N THR A 165 -11.56 22.77 6.31
CA THR A 165 -11.09 22.49 4.94
C THR A 165 -10.04 21.37 4.91
N ALA A 166 -9.08 21.38 5.83
CA ALA A 166 -8.08 20.31 5.95
C ALA A 166 -8.72 18.96 6.30
N THR A 167 -9.71 18.97 7.20
CA THR A 167 -10.44 17.75 7.59
C THR A 167 -11.21 17.17 6.41
N ILE A 168 -11.94 18.01 5.66
CA ILE A 168 -12.66 17.58 4.46
C ILE A 168 -11.68 17.03 3.42
N MET A 169 -10.55 17.69 3.19
CA MET A 169 -9.52 17.23 2.25
C MET A 169 -8.98 15.85 2.62
N VAL A 170 -8.66 15.61 3.89
CA VAL A 170 -8.17 14.31 4.37
C VAL A 170 -9.24 13.23 4.22
N LEU A 171 -10.50 13.54 4.57
CA LEU A 171 -11.62 12.60 4.41
C LEU A 171 -11.85 12.23 2.94
N VAL A 172 -11.81 13.22 2.04
CA VAL A 172 -11.91 12.98 0.58
C VAL A 172 -10.77 12.10 0.10
N ALA A 173 -9.53 12.36 0.53
CA ALA A 173 -8.38 11.53 0.16
C ALA A 173 -8.52 10.08 0.65
N ILE A 174 -9.02 9.87 1.88
CA ILE A 174 -9.30 8.54 2.43
C ILE A 174 -10.38 7.82 1.61
N VAL A 175 -11.49 8.50 1.30
CA VAL A 175 -12.58 7.93 0.48
C VAL A 175 -12.08 7.57 -0.92
N LEU A 176 -11.35 8.46 -1.58
CA LEU A 176 -10.72 8.18 -2.88
C LEU A 176 -9.74 7.01 -2.79
N GLY A 177 -8.99 6.91 -1.70
CA GLY A 177 -8.09 5.79 -1.43
C GLY A 177 -8.84 4.46 -1.37
N PHE A 178 -9.95 4.39 -0.63
CA PHE A 178 -10.77 3.17 -0.56
C PHE A 178 -11.47 2.82 -1.87
N ILE A 179 -11.92 3.82 -2.63
CA ILE A 179 -12.52 3.59 -3.95
C ILE A 179 -11.47 3.01 -4.91
N ALA A 180 -10.26 3.56 -4.91
CA ALA A 180 -9.21 3.17 -5.85
C ALA A 180 -8.55 1.83 -5.48
N LEU A 181 -8.39 1.55 -4.19
CA LEU A 181 -7.58 0.42 -3.70
C LEU A 181 -8.41 -0.70 -3.05
N GLY A 182 -9.73 -0.53 -2.96
CA GLY A 182 -10.63 -1.47 -2.31
C GLY A 182 -10.80 -1.20 -0.81
N SER A 183 -11.95 -1.64 -0.30
CA SER A 183 -12.34 -1.49 1.10
C SER A 183 -11.55 -2.46 2.01
N PRO A 184 -11.57 -2.27 3.35
CA PRO A 184 -10.98 -3.24 4.28
C PRO A 184 -11.53 -4.67 4.12
N ARG A 185 -12.81 -4.83 3.73
CA ARG A 185 -13.40 -6.14 3.41
C ARG A 185 -12.79 -6.73 2.15
N THR A 186 -12.63 -5.94 1.11
CA THR A 186 -11.96 -6.34 -0.13
C THR A 186 -10.52 -6.79 0.13
N GLN A 187 -9.78 -6.04 0.94
CA GLN A 187 -8.40 -6.38 1.32
C GLN A 187 -8.31 -7.67 2.15
N ARG A 188 -9.33 -7.99 2.93
CA ARG A 188 -9.42 -9.27 3.63
C ARG A 188 -9.61 -10.43 2.65
N MET A 189 -10.56 -10.29 1.72
CA MET A 189 -10.82 -11.29 0.68
C MET A 189 -9.56 -11.57 -0.17
N ILE A 190 -8.84 -10.52 -0.58
CA ILE A 190 -7.55 -10.66 -1.32
C ILE A 190 -6.53 -11.48 -0.51
N ARG A 191 -6.45 -11.30 0.81
CA ARG A 191 -5.51 -12.06 1.66
C ARG A 191 -5.94 -13.51 1.82
N GLU A 192 -7.23 -13.77 1.99
CA GLU A 192 -7.80 -15.12 2.07
C GLU A 192 -7.59 -15.88 0.75
N ASP A 193 -7.85 -15.24 -0.40
CA ASP A 193 -7.58 -15.80 -1.72
C ASP A 193 -6.07 -16.04 -1.93
N GLY A 194 -5.22 -15.09 -1.50
CA GLY A 194 -3.77 -15.23 -1.55
C GLY A 194 -3.23 -16.39 -0.69
N GLN A 195 -3.80 -16.61 0.49
CA GLN A 195 -3.50 -17.79 1.33
C GLN A 195 -3.95 -19.08 0.65
N THR A 196 -5.12 -19.06 0.02
CA THR A 196 -5.65 -20.21 -0.75
C THR A 196 -4.72 -20.58 -1.90
N VAL A 197 -4.23 -19.60 -2.66
CA VAL A 197 -3.23 -19.82 -3.73
C VAL A 197 -1.93 -20.41 -3.16
N GLN A 198 -1.43 -19.90 -2.04
CA GLN A 198 -0.23 -20.46 -1.38
C GLN A 198 -0.45 -21.91 -0.96
N THR A 199 -1.62 -22.23 -0.40
CA THR A 199 -2.00 -23.60 -0.03
C THR A 199 -2.06 -24.51 -1.25
N LEU A 200 -2.67 -24.06 -2.36
CA LEU A 200 -2.72 -24.82 -3.60
C LEU A 200 -1.31 -25.10 -4.17
N GLN A 201 -0.40 -24.12 -4.09
CA GLN A 201 0.99 -24.26 -4.48
C GLN A 201 1.74 -25.29 -3.61
N SER A 202 1.50 -25.27 -2.30
CA SER A 202 2.06 -26.27 -1.38
C SER A 202 1.53 -27.67 -1.69
N ILE A 203 0.22 -27.83 -1.91
CA ILE A 203 -0.39 -29.11 -2.26
C ILE A 203 0.14 -29.65 -3.59
N ASP A 204 0.22 -28.81 -4.63
CA ASP A 204 0.79 -29.20 -5.93
C ASP A 204 2.24 -29.69 -5.78
N SER A 205 3.04 -29.00 -4.96
CA SER A 205 4.42 -29.40 -4.65
C SER A 205 4.49 -30.74 -3.91
N ASP A 206 3.64 -30.94 -2.91
CA ASP A 206 3.58 -32.17 -2.10
C ASP A 206 3.11 -33.37 -2.94
N ILE A 207 2.12 -33.20 -3.82
CA ILE A 207 1.68 -34.25 -4.75
C ILE A 207 2.83 -34.65 -5.68
N ARG A 208 3.54 -33.68 -6.25
CA ARG A 208 4.70 -33.96 -7.12
C ARG A 208 5.79 -34.73 -6.38
N TYR A 209 6.08 -34.34 -5.14
CA TYR A 209 7.03 -35.05 -4.30
C TYR A 209 6.57 -36.48 -3.98
N TYR A 210 5.29 -36.67 -3.64
CA TYR A 210 4.70 -37.98 -3.37
C TYR A 210 4.84 -38.92 -4.58
N VAL A 211 4.52 -38.41 -5.78
CA VAL A 211 4.63 -39.17 -7.04
C VAL A 211 6.09 -39.52 -7.35
N GLN A 212 7.03 -38.61 -7.12
CA GLN A 212 8.46 -38.89 -7.31
C GLN A 212 8.96 -40.04 -6.43
N ASN A 213 8.42 -40.18 -5.21
CA ASN A 213 8.84 -41.22 -4.26
C ASN A 213 8.09 -42.55 -4.44
N THR A 214 6.81 -42.51 -4.78
CA THR A 214 5.94 -43.70 -4.81
C THR A 214 5.66 -44.21 -6.22
N GLY A 215 5.82 -43.37 -7.24
CA GLY A 215 5.45 -43.65 -8.62
C GLY A 215 3.95 -43.61 -8.90
N MET A 216 3.11 -43.21 -7.94
CA MET A 216 1.65 -43.15 -8.10
C MET A 216 1.06 -41.85 -7.53
N LEU A 217 -0.08 -41.42 -8.07
CA LEU A 217 -0.86 -40.31 -7.51
C LEU A 217 -1.48 -40.71 -6.16
N PRO A 218 -1.56 -39.78 -5.19
CA PRO A 218 -2.26 -40.04 -3.93
C PRO A 218 -3.76 -40.26 -4.17
N ALA A 219 -4.39 -41.16 -3.42
CA ALA A 219 -5.83 -41.39 -3.53
C ALA A 219 -6.64 -40.24 -2.91
N GLY A 220 -6.06 -39.57 -1.90
CA GLY A 220 -6.60 -38.35 -1.32
C GLY A 220 -5.51 -37.50 -0.68
N LEU A 221 -5.86 -36.27 -0.30
CA LEU A 221 -4.91 -35.37 0.38
C LEU A 221 -4.44 -35.93 1.72
N ASP A 222 -5.21 -36.83 2.34
CA ASP A 222 -4.83 -37.54 3.57
C ASP A 222 -3.57 -38.40 3.41
N ASP A 223 -3.28 -38.87 2.20
CA ASP A 223 -2.07 -39.66 1.91
C ASP A 223 -0.79 -38.80 1.96
N LEU A 224 -0.93 -37.48 1.74
CA LEU A 224 0.19 -36.52 1.83
C LEU A 224 0.63 -36.28 3.28
N TYR A 225 -0.22 -36.59 4.27
CA TYR A 225 0.12 -36.46 5.69
C TYR A 225 1.12 -37.52 6.15
N GLN A 226 1.14 -38.67 5.49
CA GLN A 226 1.94 -39.82 5.92
C GLN A 226 3.36 -39.82 5.34
N SER A 227 3.68 -38.94 4.39
CA SER A 227 5.06 -38.76 3.87
C SER A 227 5.89 -37.89 4.81
N VAL A 228 6.23 -38.43 5.97
CA VAL A 228 7.07 -37.79 7.00
C VAL A 228 8.52 -37.68 6.53
N TYR A 229 8.86 -36.59 5.84
CA TYR A 229 10.23 -36.06 5.81
C TYR A 229 10.33 -34.53 5.86
N THR A 230 9.22 -33.80 5.85
CA THR A 230 9.24 -32.35 6.07
C THR A 230 9.38 -32.05 7.57
N TYR A 231 10.56 -31.58 7.95
CA TYR A 231 10.88 -31.14 9.31
C TYR A 231 10.03 -29.90 9.65
N GLY A 232 8.86 -30.11 10.25
CA GLY A 232 7.98 -29.04 10.71
C GLY A 232 6.52 -29.35 10.38
N ASN A 233 5.75 -29.63 11.44
CA ASN A 233 4.29 -29.72 11.54
C ASN A 233 3.53 -30.35 10.34
N PRO A 234 2.84 -31.49 10.48
CA PRO A 234 2.00 -32.00 9.40
C PRO A 234 1.06 -30.91 8.90
N ASN A 235 1.17 -30.56 7.61
CA ASN A 235 0.31 -29.57 6.98
C ASN A 235 -1.12 -30.09 7.05
N THR A 236 -1.90 -29.60 8.02
CA THR A 236 -3.33 -29.87 8.07
C THR A 236 -4.01 -28.93 7.11
N TYR A 237 -4.14 -29.38 5.86
CA TYR A 237 -4.94 -28.71 4.85
C TYR A 237 -6.38 -28.71 5.34
N THR A 238 -6.85 -27.56 5.80
CA THR A 238 -8.21 -27.40 6.32
C THR A 238 -9.16 -27.39 5.12
N ASN A 239 -10.01 -28.40 5.04
CA ASN A 239 -10.85 -28.75 3.88
C ASN A 239 -12.02 -27.79 3.56
N GLU A 240 -12.05 -26.57 4.10
CA GLU A 240 -13.15 -25.64 3.80
C GLU A 240 -12.98 -25.06 2.39
N GLY A 241 -13.66 -25.67 1.42
CA GLY A 241 -13.74 -25.18 0.04
C GLY A 241 -12.62 -25.64 -0.89
N LEU A 242 -11.74 -26.54 -0.45
CA LEU A 242 -10.67 -27.16 -1.26
C LEU A 242 -11.03 -28.60 -1.62
N SER A 243 -10.86 -28.98 -2.89
CA SER A 243 -11.11 -30.35 -3.35
C SER A 243 -10.00 -30.85 -4.26
N TYR A 244 -9.67 -32.14 -4.12
CA TYR A 244 -8.71 -32.86 -4.95
C TYR A 244 -9.40 -34.03 -5.65
N ARG A 245 -9.07 -34.25 -6.92
CA ARG A 245 -9.50 -35.43 -7.66
C ARG A 245 -8.45 -35.86 -8.68
N VAL A 246 -8.19 -37.17 -8.76
CA VAL A 246 -7.41 -37.78 -9.85
C VAL A 246 -8.26 -37.77 -11.13
N VAL A 247 -7.70 -37.25 -12.22
CA VAL A 247 -8.40 -37.17 -13.52
C VAL A 247 -7.95 -38.32 -14.42
N ASP A 248 -6.63 -38.53 -14.54
CA ASP A 248 -6.00 -39.63 -15.27
C ASP A 248 -4.77 -40.16 -14.50
N ALA A 249 -4.01 -41.08 -15.10
CA ALA A 249 -2.82 -41.69 -14.50
C ALA A 249 -1.75 -40.68 -14.04
N ASP A 250 -1.55 -39.59 -14.81
CA ASP A 250 -0.54 -38.56 -14.56
C ASP A 250 -1.17 -37.17 -14.34
N SER A 251 -2.49 -37.09 -14.22
CA SER A 251 -3.21 -35.81 -14.14
C SER A 251 -4.13 -35.75 -12.92
N PHE A 252 -4.14 -34.59 -12.28
CA PHE A 252 -5.00 -34.32 -11.14
C PHE A 252 -5.60 -32.93 -11.24
N GLU A 253 -6.69 -32.73 -10.50
CA GLU A 253 -7.41 -31.47 -10.41
C GLU A 253 -7.44 -30.99 -8.96
N LEU A 254 -7.08 -29.72 -8.77
CA LEU A 254 -7.25 -29.00 -7.52
C LEU A 254 -8.29 -27.91 -7.73
N CYS A 255 -9.36 -27.90 -6.93
CA CYS A 255 -10.33 -26.82 -6.95
C CYS A 255 -10.31 -26.09 -5.61
N ALA A 256 -10.54 -24.78 -5.67
CA ALA A 256 -10.77 -23.94 -4.52
C ALA A 256 -11.87 -22.93 -4.82
N THR A 257 -12.46 -22.35 -3.76
CA THR A 257 -13.42 -21.26 -3.88
C THR A 257 -12.75 -19.93 -3.55
N PHE A 258 -12.83 -18.97 -4.47
CA PHE A 258 -12.22 -17.66 -4.34
C PHE A 258 -13.27 -16.57 -4.15
N ASN A 259 -12.95 -15.57 -3.36
CA ASN A 259 -13.84 -14.46 -3.05
C ASN A 259 -13.82 -13.38 -4.14
N LEU A 260 -12.70 -13.23 -4.85
CA LEU A 260 -12.51 -12.22 -5.89
C LEU A 260 -11.84 -12.85 -7.13
N PRO A 261 -12.03 -12.27 -8.32
CA PRO A 261 -11.26 -12.67 -9.49
C PRO A 261 -9.79 -12.24 -9.32
N SER A 262 -8.86 -13.08 -9.78
CA SER A 262 -7.44 -12.76 -9.76
C SER A 262 -7.16 -11.50 -10.60
N GLN A 263 -6.37 -10.58 -10.06
CA GLN A 263 -5.97 -9.34 -10.76
C GLN A 263 -4.74 -9.52 -11.66
N GLY A 264 -4.32 -10.77 -11.89
CA GLY A 264 -3.17 -11.10 -12.72
C GLY A 264 -3.40 -10.67 -14.18
N ILE A 265 -2.32 -10.24 -14.83
CA ILE A 265 -2.29 -10.02 -16.26
C ILE A 265 -2.01 -11.39 -16.89
N SER A 266 -2.97 -11.95 -17.63
CA SER A 266 -2.64 -12.91 -18.71
C SER A 266 -1.85 -12.13 -19.75
N SER A 267 -0.53 -12.06 -19.59
CA SER A 267 0.36 -11.47 -20.57
C SER A 267 0.72 -12.54 -21.59
N SER A 268 0.93 -12.16 -22.85
CA SER A 268 1.39 -13.07 -23.90
C SER A 268 2.69 -13.81 -23.56
N THR A 269 3.42 -13.33 -22.55
CA THR A 269 4.74 -13.85 -22.14
C THR A 269 4.72 -14.67 -20.85
N TYR A 270 3.68 -14.52 -20.02
CA TYR A 270 3.58 -15.20 -18.72
C TYR A 270 2.11 -15.37 -18.34
N GLU A 271 1.64 -16.62 -18.30
CA GLU A 271 0.34 -16.96 -17.71
C GLU A 271 0.57 -17.28 -16.24
N ASP A 272 -0.11 -16.54 -15.36
CA ASP A 272 -0.20 -16.91 -13.94
C ASP A 272 -0.88 -18.30 -13.87
N PRO A 273 -0.17 -19.35 -13.39
CA PRO A 273 -0.73 -20.70 -13.36
C PRO A 273 -1.96 -20.80 -12.45
N TRP A 274 -2.14 -19.85 -11.52
CA TRP A 274 -3.25 -19.82 -10.56
C TRP A 274 -4.29 -18.76 -10.86
N PHE A 275 -4.37 -18.29 -12.12
CA PHE A 275 -5.43 -17.37 -12.56
C PHE A 275 -6.82 -17.97 -12.31
N HIS A 276 -7.69 -17.23 -11.63
CA HIS A 276 -9.02 -17.71 -11.20
C HIS A 276 -10.10 -16.63 -11.33
N SER A 277 -11.34 -17.09 -11.53
CA SER A 277 -12.53 -16.26 -11.38
C SER A 277 -13.04 -16.28 -9.94
N GLU A 278 -13.89 -15.32 -9.60
CA GLU A 278 -14.70 -15.39 -8.38
C GLU A 278 -15.54 -16.68 -8.36
N GLY A 279 -15.67 -17.29 -7.17
CA GLY A 279 -16.33 -18.57 -6.98
C GLY A 279 -15.39 -19.77 -7.14
N THR A 280 -15.96 -20.93 -7.44
CA THR A 280 -15.18 -22.18 -7.55
C THR A 280 -14.37 -22.19 -8.85
N SER A 281 -13.05 -22.28 -8.74
CA SER A 281 -12.13 -22.46 -9.85
C SER A 281 -11.34 -23.76 -9.67
N CYS A 282 -11.20 -24.52 -10.76
CA CYS A 282 -10.50 -25.81 -10.80
C CYS A 282 -9.27 -25.72 -11.70
N PHE A 283 -8.18 -26.33 -11.25
CA PHE A 283 -6.88 -26.30 -11.89
C PHE A 283 -6.43 -27.73 -12.19
N THR A 284 -6.51 -28.12 -13.46
CA THR A 284 -5.94 -29.38 -13.92
C THR A 284 -4.42 -29.24 -14.06
N ARG A 285 -3.68 -30.25 -13.58
CA ARG A 285 -2.23 -30.30 -13.60
C ARG A 285 -1.76 -31.68 -14.04
N ASN A 286 -0.69 -31.70 -14.83
CA ASN A 286 0.05 -32.92 -15.09
C ASN A 286 1.30 -32.94 -14.21
N VAL A 287 1.59 -34.09 -13.59
CA VAL A 287 2.76 -34.26 -12.71
C VAL A 287 4.08 -34.15 -13.47
N THR A 288 4.07 -34.39 -14.78
CA THR A 288 5.24 -34.28 -15.65
C THR A 288 5.50 -32.85 -16.15
N ASP A 289 4.51 -31.96 -16.05
CA ASP A 289 4.67 -30.56 -16.46
C ASP A 289 5.64 -29.85 -15.52
N THR A 290 6.61 -29.13 -16.10
CA THR A 290 7.50 -28.25 -15.35
C THR A 290 6.71 -27.02 -14.90
N PRO A 291 6.85 -26.53 -13.65
CA PRO A 291 6.00 -25.46 -13.09
C PRO A 291 6.04 -24.10 -13.83
N LEU A 292 6.91 -23.96 -14.84
CA LEU A 292 7.06 -22.77 -15.66
C LEU A 292 7.38 -23.18 -17.10
N LYS A 293 6.36 -23.49 -17.91
CA LYS A 293 6.54 -23.53 -19.36
C LYS A 293 6.00 -22.22 -19.95
N PRO A 294 6.84 -21.27 -20.38
CA PRO A 294 6.35 -20.21 -21.26
C PRO A 294 5.85 -20.86 -22.55
N ARG A 295 4.57 -20.65 -22.86
CA ARG A 295 3.97 -21.13 -24.11
C ARG A 295 4.43 -20.21 -25.25
N ALA A 296 5.63 -20.46 -25.78
CA ALA A 296 6.00 -19.97 -27.10
C ALA A 296 5.59 -21.03 -28.12
N VAL A 297 4.58 -20.74 -28.95
CA VAL A 297 4.66 -20.60 -30.42
C VAL A 297 3.28 -20.09 -30.86
N VAL A 298 3.22 -18.80 -31.22
CA VAL A 298 2.21 -18.32 -32.17
C VAL A 298 2.66 -18.83 -33.54
N GLU A 299 1.86 -19.70 -34.17
CA GLU A 299 2.10 -20.08 -35.56
C GLU A 299 2.08 -18.83 -36.44
N PRO A 300 3.06 -18.64 -37.34
CA PRO A 300 2.96 -17.59 -38.34
C PRO A 300 1.82 -17.95 -39.29
N THR A 301 0.78 -17.13 -39.29
CA THR A 301 -0.19 -17.08 -40.39
C THR A 301 0.58 -16.83 -41.67
N SER A 302 0.61 -17.82 -42.56
CA SER A 302 1.12 -17.69 -43.91
C SER A 302 0.35 -16.58 -44.65
N PHE A 303 1.11 -15.79 -45.40
CA PHE A 303 0.67 -14.73 -46.33
C PHE A 303 -0.59 -15.04 -47.13
#